data_AF-A0A270B6A0-F1
#
_entry.id   AF-A0A270B6A0-F1
#
_cell.length_a   1.000
_cell.length_b   1.000
_cell.length_c   1.000
_cell.angle_alpha   90.00
_cell.angle_beta   90.00
_cell.angle_gamma   90.00
#
_symmetry.space_group_name_H-M   'P 1'
#
loop_
_entity.id
_entity.type
_entity.pdbx_description
1 polymer ?
#
loop_
_entity_poly.entity_id
_entity_poly.type
_entity_poly.pdbx_seq_one_letter_code
_entity_poly.pdbx_strand_id
1 'polypeptide(L)'
;MTQGISFLKMRLPLIEEADLTATQYDSAEEKAKLGNAILGFIAKGMPHQSWNKRLYRRVSNMWGFIAHYNRECFGARYFNSTEGRISFLETIERAGCHGSPRWTWCDVEAIIQRRVRDARLSDAYRLQERQDIEHHERAQLAFLMAKYHTGPETSSTPVIAQPQPCRSRQLSLI
;
A
#
# COMPACT_ATOMS: atom_id res chain seq x y z
N MET A 1 -1.52 -4.34 15.32
CA MET A 1 -2.79 -5.03 15.03
C MET A 1 -3.75 -3.99 14.49
N THR A 2 -4.10 -4.08 13.21
CA THR A 2 -4.87 -3.08 12.45
C THR A 2 -6.34 -3.13 12.85
N GLN A 3 -6.70 -2.49 13.97
CA GLN A 3 -8.07 -2.31 14.41
C GLN A 3 -8.67 -1.14 13.62
N GLY A 4 -9.62 -1.39 12.72
CA GLY A 4 -10.42 -0.32 12.11
C GLY A 4 -10.97 -0.58 10.72
N ILE A 5 -10.39 -1.48 9.93
CA ILE A 5 -10.92 -1.82 8.61
C ILE A 5 -11.89 -2.99 8.78
N SER A 6 -13.18 -2.78 8.51
CA SER A 6 -14.20 -3.83 8.60
C SER A 6 -14.09 -4.79 7.41
N PHE A 7 -13.08 -5.65 7.47
CA PHE A 7 -12.76 -6.64 6.45
C PHE A 7 -13.84 -7.73 6.29
N LEU A 8 -14.64 -7.97 7.34
CA LEU A 8 -15.75 -8.94 7.31
C LEU A 8 -16.86 -8.51 6.34
N LYS A 9 -17.17 -7.20 6.28
CA LYS A 9 -18.19 -6.64 5.37
C LYS A 9 -17.81 -6.76 3.90
N MET A 10 -16.52 -6.90 3.59
CA MET A 10 -16.03 -7.10 2.22
C MET A 10 -16.27 -8.54 1.73
N ARG A 11 -16.07 -9.52 2.62
CA ARG A 11 -16.13 -10.94 2.27
C ARG A 11 -17.57 -11.46 2.16
N LEU A 12 -18.50 -10.86 2.89
CA LEU A 12 -19.87 -11.34 3.00
C LEU A 12 -20.88 -10.29 2.48
N PRO A 13 -21.99 -10.70 1.84
CA PRO A 13 -22.33 -12.08 1.45
C PRO A 13 -21.35 -12.63 0.40
N LEU A 14 -21.25 -13.95 0.19
CA LEU A 14 -20.45 -14.45 -0.93
C LEU A 14 -21.11 -14.03 -2.25
N ILE A 15 -20.31 -13.88 -3.30
CA ILE A 15 -20.85 -13.77 -4.65
C ILE A 15 -21.39 -15.16 -5.02
N GLU A 16 -22.68 -15.25 -5.24
CA GLU A 16 -23.36 -16.46 -5.67
C GLU A 16 -23.34 -16.55 -7.19
N GLU A 17 -23.32 -17.78 -7.72
CA GLU A 17 -23.35 -18.00 -9.17
C GLU A 17 -24.66 -17.53 -9.82
N ALA A 18 -25.75 -17.52 -9.06
CA ALA A 18 -27.08 -17.07 -9.52
C ALA A 18 -27.11 -15.58 -9.87
N ASP A 19 -26.21 -14.78 -9.30
CA ASP A 19 -26.10 -13.34 -9.56
C ASP A 19 -25.25 -13.02 -10.79
N LEU A 20 -24.68 -14.05 -11.44
CA LEU A 20 -23.68 -13.90 -12.50
C LEU A 20 -24.15 -14.49 -13.82
N THR A 21 -23.71 -13.86 -14.91
CA THR A 21 -23.95 -14.38 -16.26
C THR A 21 -22.72 -15.15 -16.72
N ALA A 22 -22.87 -16.43 -17.07
CA ALA A 22 -21.79 -17.20 -17.68
C ALA A 22 -21.34 -16.55 -19.00
N THR A 23 -20.03 -16.54 -19.26
CA THR A 23 -19.52 -16.14 -20.58
C THR A 23 -19.36 -17.35 -21.50
N GLN A 24 -18.97 -17.12 -22.75
CA GLN A 24 -18.55 -18.20 -23.65
C GLN A 24 -17.31 -18.95 -23.15
N TYR A 25 -16.50 -18.33 -22.28
CA TYR A 25 -15.18 -18.84 -21.88
C TYR A 25 -15.10 -19.28 -20.43
N ASP A 26 -15.95 -18.74 -19.56
CA ASP A 26 -15.91 -18.94 -18.11
C ASP A 26 -17.32 -19.20 -17.59
N SER A 27 -17.47 -20.19 -16.72
CA SER A 27 -18.76 -20.47 -16.07
C SER A 27 -19.09 -19.41 -15.00
N ALA A 28 -20.38 -19.29 -14.66
CA ALA A 28 -20.83 -18.43 -13.55
C ALA A 28 -20.19 -18.86 -12.21
N GLU A 29 -20.00 -20.17 -11.99
CA GLU A 29 -19.33 -20.72 -10.81
C GLU A 29 -17.85 -20.28 -10.73
N GLU A 30 -17.13 -20.35 -11.85
CA GLU A 30 -15.73 -19.91 -11.91
C GLU A 30 -15.59 -18.41 -11.66
N LYS A 31 -16.54 -17.62 -12.18
CA LYS A 31 -16.66 -16.19 -11.89
C LYS A 31 -16.86 -15.92 -10.40
N ALA A 32 -17.82 -16.60 -9.78
CA ALA A 32 -18.11 -16.48 -8.35
C ALA A 32 -16.88 -16.85 -7.50
N LYS A 33 -16.26 -18.00 -7.78
CA LYS A 33 -15.04 -18.47 -7.08
C LYS A 33 -13.92 -17.44 -7.15
N LEU A 34 -13.67 -16.86 -8.32
CA LEU A 34 -12.61 -15.89 -8.48
C LEU A 34 -12.96 -14.53 -7.86
N GLY A 35 -14.20 -14.04 -8.02
CA GLY A 35 -14.66 -12.81 -7.38
C GLY A 35 -14.55 -12.88 -5.87
N ASN A 36 -14.96 -14.00 -5.27
CA ASN A 36 -14.79 -14.28 -3.84
C ASN A 36 -13.32 -14.36 -3.42
N ALA A 37 -12.44 -14.90 -4.27
CA ALA A 37 -11.00 -14.91 -4.00
C ALA A 37 -10.40 -13.49 -4.03
N ILE A 38 -10.84 -12.61 -4.95
CA ILE A 38 -10.43 -11.21 -5.00
C ILE A 38 -10.92 -10.46 -3.76
N LEU A 39 -12.19 -10.61 -3.38
CA LEU A 39 -12.72 -9.99 -2.18
C LEU A 39 -12.03 -10.50 -0.91
N GLY A 40 -11.71 -11.80 -0.85
CA GLY A 40 -10.93 -12.39 0.24
C GLY A 40 -9.50 -11.86 0.30
N PHE A 41 -8.87 -11.60 -0.84
CA PHE A 41 -7.55 -10.98 -0.92
C PHE A 41 -7.58 -9.52 -0.40
N ILE A 42 -8.55 -8.73 -0.84
CA ILE A 42 -8.75 -7.36 -0.36
C ILE A 42 -9.08 -7.34 1.14
N ALA A 43 -9.94 -8.25 1.59
CA ALA A 43 -10.31 -8.41 2.99
C ALA A 43 -9.13 -8.83 3.89
N LYS A 44 -8.09 -9.46 3.35
CA LYS A 44 -6.87 -9.78 4.11
C LYS A 44 -5.85 -8.64 4.14
N GLY A 45 -6.19 -7.48 3.58
CA GLY A 45 -5.29 -6.34 3.46
C GLY A 45 -4.27 -6.46 2.32
N MET A 46 -4.59 -7.25 1.29
CA MET A 46 -3.78 -7.42 0.07
C MET A 46 -2.32 -7.86 0.35
N PRO A 47 -2.10 -8.99 1.05
CA PRO A 47 -0.75 -9.44 1.38
C PRO A 47 -0.02 -9.94 0.12
N HIS A 48 1.19 -9.42 -0.13
CA HIS A 48 2.00 -9.77 -1.31
C HIS A 48 2.18 -11.29 -1.49
N GLN A 49 2.33 -12.04 -0.41
CA GLN A 49 2.51 -13.51 -0.44
C GLN A 49 1.29 -14.26 -0.99
N SER A 50 0.08 -13.69 -0.86
CA SER A 50 -1.13 -14.29 -1.42
C SER A 50 -1.37 -13.88 -2.89
N TRP A 51 -0.54 -12.99 -3.44
CA TRP A 51 -0.63 -12.53 -4.81
C TRP A 51 -0.14 -13.60 -5.79
N ASN A 52 -1.08 -14.29 -6.43
CA ASN A 52 -0.79 -15.42 -7.32
C ASN A 52 -1.14 -15.10 -8.79
N LYS A 53 -0.69 -15.98 -9.69
CA LYS A 53 -0.86 -15.83 -11.14
C LYS A 53 -2.34 -15.76 -11.57
N ARG A 54 -3.22 -16.47 -10.85
CA ARG A 54 -4.66 -16.50 -11.16
C ARG A 54 -5.31 -15.15 -10.86
N LEU A 55 -5.03 -14.56 -9.70
CA LEU A 55 -5.49 -13.21 -9.36
C LEU A 55 -4.92 -12.18 -10.33
N TYR A 56 -3.61 -12.20 -10.55
CA TYR A 56 -2.92 -11.27 -11.45
C TYR A 56 -3.55 -11.23 -12.84
N ARG A 57 -3.69 -12.38 -13.51
CA ARG A 57 -4.22 -12.47 -14.88
C ARG A 57 -5.60 -11.82 -15.02
N ARG A 58 -6.42 -11.85 -13.99
CA ARG A 58 -7.81 -11.38 -14.07
C ARG A 58 -7.92 -9.94 -13.62
N VAL A 59 -7.33 -9.60 -12.48
CA VAL A 59 -7.27 -8.22 -11.97
C VAL A 59 -6.61 -7.29 -12.99
N SER A 60 -5.53 -7.73 -13.66
CA SER A 60 -4.85 -6.91 -14.67
C SER A 60 -5.73 -6.55 -15.88
N ASN A 61 -6.67 -7.44 -16.22
CA ASN A 61 -7.57 -7.28 -17.36
C ASN A 61 -8.86 -6.54 -17.01
N MET A 62 -9.38 -6.69 -15.78
CA MET A 62 -10.67 -6.13 -15.35
C MET A 62 -10.63 -4.60 -15.18
N TRP A 63 -9.53 -4.04 -14.65
CA TRP A 63 -9.45 -2.61 -14.33
C TRP A 63 -8.31 -1.88 -15.03
N GLY A 64 -7.87 -2.40 -16.18
CA GLY A 64 -6.95 -1.67 -17.06
C GLY A 64 -5.55 -1.44 -16.49
N PHE A 65 -5.09 -2.31 -15.58
CA PHE A 65 -3.72 -2.25 -15.04
C PHE A 65 -2.63 -2.72 -16.04
N ILE A 66 -2.86 -2.52 -17.34
CA ILE A 66 -2.12 -3.13 -18.46
C ILE A 66 -0.66 -2.66 -18.52
N ALA A 67 -0.32 -1.54 -17.87
CA ALA A 67 1.06 -1.04 -17.79
C ALA A 67 2.01 -1.95 -16.96
N HIS A 68 1.48 -2.86 -16.15
CA HIS A 68 2.28 -3.74 -15.29
C HIS A 68 2.40 -5.13 -15.92
N TYR A 69 3.41 -5.33 -16.77
CA TYR A 69 3.58 -6.55 -17.58
C TYR A 69 4.07 -7.79 -16.80
N ASN A 70 4.53 -7.63 -15.55
CA ASN A 70 4.91 -8.73 -14.66
C ASN A 70 4.14 -8.66 -13.33
N ARG A 71 3.65 -9.83 -12.88
CA ARG A 71 3.02 -10.07 -11.57
C ARG A 71 3.84 -9.50 -10.41
N GLU A 72 5.16 -9.67 -10.43
CA GLU A 72 6.04 -9.20 -9.35
C GLU A 72 6.12 -7.68 -9.30
N CYS A 73 6.31 -7.03 -10.46
CA CYS A 73 6.29 -5.57 -10.55
C CYS A 73 4.94 -4.99 -10.12
N PHE A 74 3.84 -5.63 -10.53
CA PHE A 74 2.49 -5.28 -10.07
C PHE A 74 2.39 -5.35 -8.55
N GLY A 75 2.76 -6.49 -7.97
CA GLY A 75 2.69 -6.72 -6.54
C GLY A 75 3.54 -5.71 -5.76
N ALA A 76 4.77 -5.46 -6.23
CA ALA A 76 5.65 -4.49 -5.62
C ALA A 76 5.11 -3.06 -5.68
N ARG A 77 4.50 -2.67 -6.81
CA ARG A 77 3.95 -1.31 -6.99
C ARG A 77 2.78 -1.01 -6.07
N TYR A 78 1.89 -1.98 -5.87
CA TYR A 78 0.60 -1.75 -5.20
C TYR A 78 0.51 -2.34 -3.79
N PHE A 79 1.24 -3.40 -3.45
CA PHE A 79 1.01 -4.13 -2.20
C PHE A 79 2.13 -3.99 -1.17
N ASN A 80 3.25 -3.34 -1.51
CA ASN A 80 4.36 -3.12 -0.58
C ASN A 80 4.20 -1.87 0.29
N SER A 81 3.51 -0.83 -0.21
CA SER A 81 3.27 0.42 0.53
C SER A 81 1.78 0.67 0.76
N THR A 82 1.45 1.45 1.79
CA THR A 82 0.07 1.88 2.06
C THR A 82 -0.46 2.76 0.92
N GLU A 83 0.34 3.70 0.43
CA GLU A 83 0.02 4.52 -0.75
C GLU A 83 -0.29 3.66 -1.99
N GLY A 84 0.49 2.60 -2.24
CA GLY A 84 0.23 1.66 -3.32
C GLY A 84 -1.12 0.98 -3.18
N ARG A 85 -1.48 0.57 -1.95
CA ARG A 85 -2.77 -0.09 -1.66
C ARG A 85 -3.93 0.88 -1.88
N ILE A 86 -3.77 2.15 -1.49
CA ILE A 86 -4.75 3.21 -1.73
C ILE A 86 -4.93 3.41 -3.25
N SER A 87 -3.85 3.58 -3.99
CA SER A 87 -3.88 3.78 -5.45
C SER A 87 -4.54 2.61 -6.19
N PHE A 88 -4.31 1.38 -5.73
CA PHE A 88 -4.97 0.19 -6.26
C PHE A 88 -6.49 0.23 -6.06
N LEU A 89 -6.94 0.55 -4.85
CA LEU A 89 -8.37 0.63 -4.51
C LEU A 89 -9.06 1.76 -5.27
N GLU A 90 -8.45 2.94 -5.35
CA GLU A 90 -8.96 4.08 -6.13
C GLU A 90 -9.09 3.75 -7.62
N THR A 91 -8.13 2.99 -8.16
CA THR A 91 -8.20 2.55 -9.56
C THR A 91 -9.39 1.62 -9.77
N ILE A 92 -9.65 0.69 -8.86
CA ILE A 92 -10.84 -0.16 -8.90
C ILE A 92 -12.11 0.69 -8.82
N GLU A 93 -12.20 1.62 -7.88
CA GLU A 93 -13.37 2.49 -7.67
C GLU A 93 -13.70 3.38 -8.88
N ARG A 94 -12.67 3.86 -9.59
CA ARG A 94 -12.82 4.76 -10.74
C ARG A 94 -13.01 4.03 -12.08
N ALA A 95 -12.59 2.77 -12.18
CA ALA A 95 -12.67 2.04 -13.43
C ALA A 95 -14.12 1.89 -13.91
N GLY A 96 -14.35 2.12 -15.20
CA GLY A 96 -15.66 1.89 -15.79
C GLY A 96 -15.96 0.39 -15.93
N CYS A 97 -17.15 -0.04 -15.53
CA CYS A 97 -17.67 -1.37 -15.85
C CYS A 97 -18.28 -1.33 -17.25
N HIS A 98 -17.49 -1.67 -18.27
CA HIS A 98 -17.93 -1.67 -19.67
C HIS A 98 -18.15 -3.09 -20.20
N GLY A 99 -19.07 -3.22 -21.16
CA GLY A 99 -19.34 -4.47 -21.87
C GLY A 99 -20.58 -5.22 -21.38
N SER A 100 -20.81 -6.38 -21.98
CA SER A 100 -21.96 -7.23 -21.68
C SER A 100 -21.52 -8.39 -20.77
N PRO A 101 -22.28 -8.71 -19.69
CA PRO A 101 -21.96 -9.82 -18.78
C PRO A 101 -21.82 -11.20 -19.47
N ARG A 102 -22.37 -11.35 -20.67
CA ARG A 102 -22.28 -12.56 -21.50
C ARG A 102 -20.90 -12.73 -22.17
N TRP A 103 -20.12 -11.66 -22.25
CA TRP A 103 -18.83 -11.62 -22.95
C TRP A 103 -17.69 -11.13 -22.06
N THR A 104 -18.01 -10.32 -21.04
CA THR A 104 -17.05 -9.75 -20.09
C THR A 104 -17.40 -10.15 -18.65
N TRP A 105 -16.56 -9.73 -17.72
CA TRP A 105 -16.72 -9.95 -16.28
C TRP A 105 -17.29 -8.71 -15.58
N CYS A 106 -18.00 -7.84 -16.32
CA CYS A 106 -18.50 -6.56 -15.80
C CYS A 106 -19.50 -6.72 -14.65
N ASP A 107 -20.19 -7.86 -14.57
CA ASP A 107 -21.04 -8.25 -13.44
C ASP A 107 -20.22 -8.42 -12.14
N VAL A 108 -19.14 -9.19 -12.20
CA VAL A 108 -18.21 -9.38 -11.08
C VAL A 108 -17.49 -8.07 -10.72
N GLU A 109 -17.04 -7.31 -11.72
CA GLU A 109 -16.40 -6.00 -11.52
C GLU A 109 -17.32 -5.05 -10.75
N ALA A 110 -18.58 -4.93 -11.17
CA ALA A 110 -19.55 -4.04 -10.55
C ALA A 110 -19.81 -4.41 -9.09
N ILE A 111 -19.93 -5.71 -8.78
CA ILE A 111 -20.11 -6.19 -7.41
C ILE A 111 -18.89 -5.83 -6.54
N ILE A 112 -17.67 -6.09 -7.03
CA ILE A 112 -16.45 -5.78 -6.28
C ILE A 112 -16.31 -4.28 -6.06
N GLN A 113 -16.50 -3.47 -7.10
CA GLN A 113 -16.44 -2.01 -7.02
C GLN A 113 -17.44 -1.44 -6.03
N ARG A 114 -18.68 -1.95 -6.04
CA ARG A 114 -19.70 -1.55 -5.08
C ARG A 114 -19.25 -1.85 -3.65
N ARG A 115 -18.73 -3.03 -3.38
CA ARG A 115 -18.26 -3.41 -2.03
C ARG A 115 -17.09 -2.57 -1.56
N VAL A 116 -16.11 -2.32 -2.43
CA VAL A 116 -14.95 -1.48 -2.11
C VAL A 116 -15.42 -0.06 -1.74
N ARG A 117 -16.35 0.52 -2.51
CA ARG A 117 -16.96 1.83 -2.22
C ARG A 117 -17.76 1.82 -0.93
N ASP A 118 -18.61 0.82 -0.72
CA ASP A 118 -19.47 0.71 0.48
C ASP A 118 -18.67 0.51 1.77
N ALA A 119 -17.48 -0.08 1.67
CA ALA A 119 -16.55 -0.26 2.78
C ALA A 119 -15.62 0.94 3.01
N ARG A 120 -15.55 1.91 2.08
CA ARG A 120 -14.67 3.08 2.12
C ARG A 120 -13.23 2.73 2.48
N LEU A 121 -12.70 1.68 1.84
CA LEU A 121 -11.38 1.12 2.19
C LEU A 121 -10.24 2.11 1.93
N SER A 122 -10.32 2.87 0.83
CA SER A 122 -9.36 3.92 0.50
C SER A 122 -9.25 4.96 1.62
N ASP A 123 -10.39 5.44 2.12
CA ASP A 123 -10.45 6.38 3.24
C ASP A 123 -9.89 5.78 4.54
N ALA A 124 -10.19 4.51 4.81
CA ALA A 124 -9.70 3.83 6.00
C ALA A 124 -8.16 3.70 5.99
N TYR A 125 -7.57 3.36 4.84
CA TYR A 125 -6.11 3.32 4.70
C TYR A 125 -5.47 4.70 4.84
N ARG A 126 -6.07 5.75 4.26
CA ARG A 126 -5.60 7.14 4.42
C ARG A 126 -5.66 7.60 5.88
N LEU A 127 -6.69 7.21 6.62
CA LEU A 127 -6.80 7.53 8.04
C LEU A 127 -5.70 6.83 8.84
N GLN A 128 -5.45 5.55 8.57
CA GLN A 128 -4.38 4.81 9.24
C GLN A 128 -3.01 5.43 8.94
N GLU A 129 -2.73 5.80 7.69
CA GLU A 129 -1.48 6.45 7.31
C GLU A 129 -1.25 7.74 8.08
N ARG A 130 -2.28 8.59 8.23
CA ARG A 130 -2.19 9.81 9.06
C ARG A 130 -1.88 9.48 10.52
N GLN A 131 -2.54 8.48 11.09
CA GLN A 131 -2.31 8.05 12.47
C GLN A 131 -0.89 7.52 12.68
N ASP A 132 -0.36 6.74 11.72
CA ASP A 132 0.99 6.20 11.76
C ASP A 132 2.04 7.32 11.66
N ILE A 133 1.80 8.33 10.81
CA ILE A 133 2.63 9.53 10.68
C ILE A 133 2.64 10.32 11.99
N GLU A 134 1.46 10.65 12.54
CA GLU A 134 1.35 11.40 13.79
C GLU A 134 2.03 10.68 14.96
N HIS A 135 1.90 9.35 15.03
CA HIS A 135 2.57 8.55 16.04
C HIS A 135 4.09 8.60 15.87
N HIS A 136 4.59 8.52 14.64
CA HIS A 136 6.02 8.62 14.35
C HIS A 136 6.58 10.01 14.71
N GLU A 137 5.88 11.07 14.32
CA GLU A 137 6.23 12.45 14.65
C GLU A 137 6.27 12.68 16.17
N ARG A 138 5.26 12.17 16.90
CA ARG A 138 5.24 12.24 18.37
C ARG A 138 6.40 11.48 19.01
N ALA A 139 6.75 10.30 18.49
CA ALA A 139 7.88 9.53 18.98
C ALA A 139 9.21 10.25 18.71
N GLN A 140 9.37 10.85 17.54
CA GLN A 140 10.54 11.66 17.20
C GLN A 140 10.64 12.89 18.11
N LEU A 141 9.54 13.59 18.35
CA LEU A 141 9.50 14.74 19.26
C LEU A 141 9.89 14.33 20.69
N ALA A 142 9.34 13.23 21.21
CA ALA A 142 9.68 12.71 22.53
C ALA A 142 11.18 12.35 22.63
N PHE A 143 11.73 11.71 21.60
CA PHE A 143 13.16 11.41 21.52
C PHE A 143 14.03 12.67 21.51
N LEU A 144 13.68 13.68 20.70
CA LEU A 144 14.41 14.95 20.63
C LEU A 144 14.30 15.71 21.95
N MET A 145 13.12 15.76 22.56
CA MET A 145 12.93 16.37 23.88
C MET A 145 13.82 15.68 24.91
N ALA A 146 13.85 14.35 24.97
CA ALA A 146 14.74 13.63 25.88
C ALA A 146 16.23 13.89 25.59
N LYS A 147 16.64 13.91 24.32
CA LYS A 147 18.04 14.14 23.95
C LYS A 147 18.56 15.54 24.32
N TYR A 148 17.69 16.56 24.30
CA TYR A 148 18.10 17.96 24.44
C TYR A 148 17.56 18.67 25.71
N HIS A 149 16.53 18.16 26.40
CA HIS A 149 16.06 18.71 27.69
C HIS A 149 16.83 18.17 28.89
N THR A 150 17.33 16.93 28.83
CA THR A 150 18.44 16.49 29.67
C THR A 150 19.71 17.01 29.02
N GLY A 151 20.03 18.28 29.27
CA GLY A 151 21.25 18.87 28.75
C GLY A 151 22.49 18.07 29.18
N PRO A 152 23.60 18.14 28.44
CA PRO A 152 24.90 17.92 29.06
C PRO A 152 25.05 19.00 30.14
N GLU A 153 25.00 18.60 31.40
CA GLU A 153 25.82 19.25 32.42
C GLU A 153 27.24 19.29 31.82
N THR A 154 27.70 20.50 31.47
CA THR A 154 29.01 20.83 30.85
C THR A 154 29.15 20.61 29.33
N SER A 155 28.59 21.53 28.56
CA SER A 155 29.18 21.92 27.26
C SER A 155 30.52 22.64 27.51
N SER A 156 31.59 21.89 27.78
CA SER A 156 32.93 22.42 27.61
C SER A 156 33.15 22.68 26.12
N THR A 157 33.15 23.95 25.73
CA THR A 157 33.59 24.42 24.42
C THR A 157 34.91 23.73 24.05
N PRO A 158 35.04 23.01 22.92
CA PRO A 158 36.35 22.59 22.48
C PRO A 158 37.08 23.86 22.08
N VAL A 159 38.06 24.27 22.91
CA VAL A 159 39.04 25.27 22.53
C VAL A 159 39.72 24.73 21.28
N ILE A 160 39.40 25.33 20.13
CA ILE A 160 40.17 25.15 18.90
C ILE A 160 41.55 25.73 19.22
N ALA A 161 42.48 24.87 19.62
CA ALA A 161 43.88 25.23 19.74
C ALA A 161 44.33 25.65 18.35
N GLN A 162 44.56 26.96 18.17
CA GLN A 162 45.20 27.46 16.96
C GLN A 162 46.55 26.73 16.81
N PRO A 163 46.85 26.14 15.64
CA PRO A 163 48.13 25.50 15.43
C PRO A 163 49.24 26.54 15.55
N GLN A 164 50.15 26.30 16.50
CA GLN A 164 51.37 27.10 16.64
C GLN A 164 52.15 27.07 15.32
N PRO A 165 52.53 28.22 14.74
CA PRO A 165 53.39 28.21 13.56
C PRO A 165 54.76 27.63 13.94
N CYS A 166 55.16 26.56 13.25
CA CYS A 166 56.51 25.99 13.33
C CYS A 166 57.55 27.10 13.17
N ARG A 167 58.40 27.30 14.20
CA ARG A 167 59.60 28.13 14.09
C ARG A 167 60.47 27.62 12.95
N SER A 168 60.56 28.39 11.88
CA SER A 168 61.55 28.20 10.81
C SER A 168 62.95 28.27 11.41
N ARG A 169 63.69 27.14 11.37
CA ARG A 169 65.14 27.13 11.61
C ARG A 169 65.79 28.01 10.53
N GLN A 170 66.34 29.15 10.93
CA GLN A 170 67.34 29.85 10.11
C GLN A 170 68.54 28.91 9.96
N LEU A 171 68.77 28.43 8.74
CA LEU A 171 70.05 27.86 8.34
C LEU A 171 70.97 29.03 7.99
N SER A 172 71.95 29.29 8.85
CA SER A 172 73.10 30.13 8.55
C SER A 172 74.02 29.39 7.58
N LEU A 173 74.11 29.89 6.34
CA LEU A 173 75.16 29.51 5.39
C LEU A 173 76.44 30.29 5.72
N ILE A 174 77.51 29.53 5.94
CA ILE A 174 78.92 29.98 5.91
C ILE A 174 79.37 29.89 4.46
#